data_AF-A0A3N2QR99-F1
#
_entry.id   AF-A0A3N2QR99-F1
#
_cell.length_a   1.000
_cell.length_b   1.000
_cell.length_c   1.000
_cell.angle_alpha   90.00
_cell.angle_beta   90.00
_cell.angle_gamma   90.00
#
_symmetry.space_group_name_H-M   'P 1'
#
loop_
_entity.id
_entity.type
_entity.pdbx_description
1 polymer ?
#
loop_
_entity_poly.entity_id
_entity_poly.type
_entity_poly.pdbx_seq_one_letter_code
_entity_poly.pdbx_strand_id
1 'polypeptide(L)'
;MAEMQLTKTRLTGGIWEGVLTGASDRPRLVATHLERSLPGLELTPVAEGHLVRLPIPSEVLSDGVQTVLFSDAATGARLASVAILAGDALTEDIRAEVALLRAELDMLKRAFRRHCTETA
;
A
#
# COMPACT_ATOMS: atom_id res chain seq x y z
N MET A 1 3.32 25.40 -1.28
CA MET A 1 3.21 24.37 -0.23
C MET A 1 3.65 23.07 -0.86
N ALA A 2 4.56 22.32 -0.24
CA ALA A 2 4.97 21.03 -0.77
C ALA A 2 3.77 20.07 -0.74
N GLU A 3 3.66 19.19 -1.74
CA GLU A 3 2.64 18.16 -1.75
C GLU A 3 2.94 17.17 -0.63
N MET A 4 1.96 16.94 0.25
CA MET A 4 2.15 16.10 1.42
C MET A 4 2.20 14.64 0.97
N GLN A 5 3.23 13.91 1.38
CA GLN A 5 3.46 12.54 0.91
C GLN A 5 3.71 11.61 2.09
N LEU A 6 3.00 10.49 2.13
CA LEU A 6 3.17 9.46 3.15
C LEU A 6 3.79 8.21 2.54
N THR A 7 5.01 7.89 2.96
CA THR A 7 5.78 6.75 2.45
C THR A 7 5.86 5.67 3.52
N LYS A 8 5.40 4.45 3.20
CA LYS A 8 5.52 3.28 4.09
C LYS A 8 7.00 2.95 4.31
N THR A 9 7.36 2.66 5.57
CA THR A 9 8.68 2.13 5.92
C THR A 9 8.60 0.65 6.24
N ARG A 10 7.67 0.23 7.11
CA ARG A 10 7.49 -1.19 7.46
C ARG A 10 6.11 -1.48 8.06
N LEU A 11 5.81 -2.76 8.20
CA LEU A 11 4.69 -3.28 8.98
C LEU A 11 5.24 -4.46 9.79
N THR A 12 5.30 -4.34 11.11
CA THR A 12 5.86 -5.37 11.99
C THR A 12 5.17 -5.36 13.35
N GLY A 13 4.94 -6.54 13.94
CA GLY A 13 4.26 -6.66 15.24
C GLY A 13 2.86 -6.04 15.27
N GLY A 14 2.15 -6.03 14.14
CA GLY A 14 0.84 -5.38 14.01
C GLY A 14 0.89 -3.85 13.93
N ILE A 15 2.09 -3.23 13.86
CA ILE A 15 2.25 -1.78 13.76
C ILE A 15 2.70 -1.42 12.35
N TRP A 16 1.88 -0.63 11.67
CA TRP A 16 2.23 0.00 10.41
C TRP A 16 3.03 1.27 10.68
N GLU A 17 4.11 1.47 9.94
CA GLU A 17 4.98 2.63 10.07
C GLU A 17 5.28 3.28 8.72
N GLY A 18 5.41 4.59 8.71
CA GLY A 18 5.73 5.40 7.54
C GLY A 18 6.31 6.76 7.90
N VAL A 19 6.78 7.49 6.90
CA VAL A 19 7.27 8.87 7.06
C VAL A 19 6.39 9.79 6.23
N LEU A 20 5.89 10.84 6.87
CA LEU A 20 5.12 11.93 6.26
C LEU A 20 6.04 13.11 5.98
N THR A 21 6.23 13.44 4.71
CA THR A 21 7.01 14.60 4.24
C THR A 21 6.10 15.66 3.61
N GLY A 22 6.61 16.89 3.45
CA GLY A 22 5.86 17.99 2.84
C GLY A 22 4.72 18.57 3.70
N ALA A 23 4.53 18.04 4.92
CA ALA A 23 3.54 18.48 5.89
C ALA A 23 3.90 19.82 6.55
N SER A 24 2.88 20.52 7.06
CA SER A 24 3.06 21.65 7.99
C SER A 24 3.56 21.16 9.36
N ASP A 25 3.86 22.10 10.27
CA ASP A 25 4.39 21.83 11.61
C ASP A 25 3.42 21.02 12.52
N ARG A 26 2.13 20.97 12.14
CA ARG A 26 1.10 20.18 12.85
C ARG A 26 0.17 19.49 11.85
N PRO A 27 0.62 18.42 11.17
CA PRO A 27 -0.23 17.69 10.25
C PRO A 27 -1.35 16.97 11.00
N ARG A 28 -2.53 16.92 10.37
CA ARG A 28 -3.65 16.11 10.86
C ARG A 28 -3.87 15.00 9.86
N LEU A 29 -3.47 13.80 10.25
CA LEU A 29 -3.64 12.58 9.45
C LEU A 29 -4.80 11.77 10.03
N VAL A 30 -5.58 11.13 9.18
CA VAL A 30 -6.60 10.15 9.58
C VAL A 30 -6.33 8.85 8.84
N ALA A 31 -6.43 7.73 9.56
CA ALA A 31 -6.42 6.40 8.98
C ALA A 31 -7.83 5.80 9.07
N THR A 32 -8.34 5.21 8.00
CA THR A 32 -9.65 4.55 7.98
C THR A 32 -9.60 3.13 7.41
N HIS A 33 -10.47 2.27 7.91
CA HIS A 33 -10.79 0.95 7.33
C HIS A 33 -12.29 0.87 7.17
N LEU A 34 -12.78 0.53 5.97
CA LEU A 34 -14.21 0.53 5.64
C LEU A 34 -14.90 1.84 6.09
N GLU A 35 -14.26 2.98 5.78
CA GLU A 35 -14.69 4.33 6.12
C GLU A 35 -14.76 4.66 7.63
N ARG A 36 -14.36 3.73 8.50
CA ARG A 36 -14.30 3.94 9.95
C ARG A 36 -12.90 4.36 10.37
N SER A 37 -12.80 5.42 11.17
CA SER A 37 -11.51 5.87 11.71
C SER A 37 -10.88 4.79 12.58
N LEU A 38 -9.61 4.52 12.33
CA LEU A 38 -8.80 3.65 13.16
C LEU A 38 -8.21 4.46 14.33
N PRO A 39 -8.20 3.90 15.55
CA PRO A 39 -7.59 4.55 16.70
C PRO A 39 -6.06 4.38 16.71
N GLY A 40 -5.38 5.13 17.58
CA GLY A 40 -3.96 4.90 17.88
C GLY A 40 -2.97 5.43 16.84
N LEU A 41 -3.42 6.25 15.88
CA LEU A 41 -2.52 6.91 14.94
C LEU A 41 -1.64 7.94 15.67
N GLU A 42 -0.33 7.71 15.65
CA GLU A 42 0.69 8.54 16.28
C GLU A 42 1.52 9.26 15.21
N LEU A 43 1.82 10.54 15.44
CA LEU A 43 2.75 11.33 14.65
C LEU A 43 3.85 11.87 15.56
N THR A 44 5.09 11.53 15.25
CA THR A 44 6.27 12.01 15.99
C THR A 44 7.15 12.84 15.05
N PRO A 45 7.44 14.12 15.37
CA PRO A 45 8.34 14.93 14.56
C PRO A 45 9.73 14.30 14.45
N VAL A 46 10.32 14.34 13.26
CA VAL A 46 11.68 13.89 12.95
C VAL A 46 12.39 14.94 12.08
N ALA A 47 13.69 14.77 11.82
CA ALA A 47 14.48 15.75 11.08
C ALA A 47 13.89 16.14 9.72
N GLU A 48 13.30 15.18 9.00
CA GLU A 48 12.69 15.38 7.68
C GLU A 48 11.22 14.95 7.68
N GLY A 49 10.40 15.62 8.49
CA GLY A 49 8.95 15.42 8.52
C GLY A 49 8.46 14.74 9.80
N HIS A 50 7.55 13.77 9.67
CA HIS A 50 6.95 13.08 10.82
C HIS A 50 6.99 11.56 10.64
N LEU A 51 7.44 10.84 11.67
CA LEU A 51 7.23 9.41 11.78
C LEU A 51 5.77 9.15 12.10
N VAL A 52 5.11 8.34 11.28
CA VAL A 52 3.72 7.92 11.43
C VAL A 52 3.70 6.48 11.90
N ARG A 53 2.97 6.20 12.98
CA ARG A 53 2.78 4.84 13.51
C ARG A 53 1.29 4.58 13.69
N LEU A 54 0.81 3.44 13.21
CA LEU A 54 -0.58 3.02 13.35
C LEU A 54 -0.61 1.56 13.81
N PRO A 55 -1.02 1.27 15.05
CA PRO A 55 -1.36 -0.09 15.44
C PRO A 55 -2.59 -0.53 14.65
N ILE A 56 -2.47 -1.64 13.92
CA ILE A 56 -3.57 -2.23 13.18
C ILE A 56 -4.46 -2.99 14.17
N PRO A 57 -5.74 -2.60 14.35
CA PRO A 57 -6.64 -3.33 15.22
C PRO A 57 -6.86 -4.76 14.73
N SER A 58 -7.04 -5.69 15.66
CA SER A 58 -7.33 -7.10 15.31
C SER A 58 -8.59 -7.24 14.47
N GLU A 59 -9.60 -6.38 14.64
CA GLU A 59 -10.81 -6.42 13.80
C GLU A 59 -10.54 -6.14 12.31
N VAL A 60 -9.43 -5.47 11.98
CA VAL A 60 -9.00 -5.24 10.58
C VAL A 60 -8.38 -6.50 9.98
N LEU A 61 -7.90 -7.44 10.80
CA LEU A 61 -7.30 -8.70 10.34
C LEU A 61 -8.41 -9.71 10.03
N SER A 62 -8.85 -9.72 8.77
CA SER A 62 -9.90 -10.60 8.24
C SER A 62 -9.45 -11.27 6.95
N ASP A 63 -10.07 -12.40 6.60
CA ASP A 63 -9.79 -13.11 5.35
C ASP A 63 -9.91 -12.20 4.13
N GLY A 64 -9.03 -12.43 3.15
CA GLY A 64 -8.96 -11.66 1.91
C GLY A 64 -8.07 -10.42 2.02
N VAL A 65 -8.42 -9.37 1.28
CA VAL A 65 -7.68 -8.10 1.24
C VAL A 65 -8.42 -7.03 2.02
N GLN A 66 -7.76 -6.49 3.03
CA GLN A 66 -8.25 -5.40 3.84
C GLN A 66 -7.44 -4.14 3.52
N THR A 67 -8.11 -3.04 3.22
CA THR A 67 -7.45 -1.79 2.83
C THR A 67 -7.61 -0.74 3.91
N VAL A 68 -6.48 -0.25 4.42
CA VAL A 68 -6.43 0.93 5.29
C VAL A 68 -6.02 2.13 4.45
N LEU A 69 -6.78 3.21 4.55
CA LEU A 69 -6.59 4.45 3.83
C LEU A 69 -6.03 5.53 4.76
N PHE A 70 -5.01 6.25 4.33
CA PHE A 70 -4.49 7.42 5.02
C PHE A 70 -4.81 8.67 4.22
N SER A 71 -5.39 9.67 4.89
CA SER A 71 -5.80 10.93 4.27
C SER A 71 -5.46 12.12 5.14
N ASP A 72 -5.25 13.28 4.52
CA ASP A 72 -5.19 14.56 5.21
C ASP A 72 -6.58 14.90 5.77
N ALA A 73 -6.65 15.14 7.08
CA ALA A 73 -7.90 15.46 7.76
C ALA A 73 -8.48 16.82 7.35
N ALA A 74 -7.64 17.76 6.90
CA ALA A 74 -8.07 19.10 6.53
C ALA A 74 -8.71 19.13 5.14
N THR A 75 -8.15 18.38 4.19
CA THR A 75 -8.55 18.43 2.78
C THR A 75 -9.30 17.17 2.32
N GLY A 76 -9.20 16.07 3.07
CA GLY A 76 -9.68 14.75 2.64
C GLY A 76 -8.79 14.10 1.57
N ALA A 77 -7.69 14.75 1.17
CA ALA A 77 -6.80 14.23 0.14
C ALA A 77 -6.17 12.90 0.59
N ARG A 78 -6.26 11.88 -0.26
CA ARG A 78 -5.62 10.59 -0.03
C ARG A 78 -4.11 10.72 -0.14
N LEU A 79 -3.39 10.23 0.87
CA LEU A 79 -1.93 10.28 0.94
C LEU A 79 -1.30 8.92 0.70
N ALA A 80 -1.90 7.86 1.26
CA ALA A 80 -1.45 6.50 1.06
C ALA A 80 -2.59 5.50 1.28
N SER A 81 -2.39 4.27 0.81
CA SER A 81 -3.21 3.13 1.20
C SER A 81 -2.31 1.94 1.47
N VAL A 82 -2.68 1.09 2.42
CA VAL A 82 -2.02 -0.18 2.68
C VAL A 82 -3.01 -1.32 2.54
N ALA A 83 -2.62 -2.34 1.79
CA ALA A 83 -3.31 -3.61 1.71
C ALA A 83 -2.73 -4.57 2.76
N ILE A 84 -3.60 -5.17 3.56
CA ILE A 84 -3.31 -6.24 4.49
C ILE A 84 -4.00 -7.48 3.93
N LEU A 85 -3.22 -8.52 3.67
CA LEU A 85 -3.70 -9.75 3.06
C LEU A 85 -3.60 -10.85 4.12
N ALA A 86 -4.71 -11.51 4.42
CA ALA A 86 -4.80 -12.56 5.43
C ALA A 86 -5.75 -13.68 4.99
N GLY A 87 -5.62 -14.85 5.61
CA GLY A 87 -6.40 -16.03 5.29
C GLY A 87 -5.96 -16.76 4.01
N ASP A 88 -6.69 -17.83 3.68
CA ASP A 88 -6.34 -18.74 2.59
C ASP A 88 -6.78 -18.23 1.20
N ALA A 89 -7.74 -17.28 1.18
CA ALA A 89 -8.50 -16.82 0.01
C ALA A 89 -7.66 -16.17 -1.11
N LEU A 90 -6.35 -15.99 -0.92
CA LEU A 90 -5.48 -15.32 -1.88
C LEU A 90 -4.46 -16.22 -2.59
N THR A 91 -4.36 -17.49 -2.18
CA THR A 91 -3.17 -18.30 -2.52
C THR A 91 -3.32 -19.07 -3.84
N GLU A 92 -4.52 -19.52 -4.19
CA GLU A 92 -4.70 -20.39 -5.37
C GLU A 92 -5.08 -19.61 -6.63
N ASP A 93 -6.13 -18.79 -6.59
CA ASP A 93 -6.62 -18.11 -7.81
C ASP A 93 -5.64 -17.07 -8.36
N ILE A 94 -5.04 -16.22 -7.53
CA ILE A 94 -4.09 -15.21 -8.02
C ILE A 94 -2.80 -15.86 -8.54
N ARG A 95 -2.34 -16.97 -7.95
CA ARG A 95 -1.15 -17.68 -8.46
C ARG A 95 -1.44 -18.35 -9.80
N ALA A 96 -2.63 -18.91 -9.98
CA ALA A 96 -3.07 -19.48 -11.25
C ALA A 96 -3.14 -18.39 -12.34
N GLU A 97 -3.77 -17.26 -12.06
CA GLU A 97 -3.87 -16.13 -13.00
C GLU A 97 -2.49 -15.53 -13.33
N VAL A 98 -1.60 -15.35 -12.34
CA VAL A 98 -0.22 -14.87 -12.59
C VAL A 98 0.60 -15.88 -13.39
N ALA A 99 0.38 -17.18 -13.19
CA ALA A 99 1.02 -18.22 -13.99
C ALA A 99 0.54 -18.19 -15.44
N LEU A 100 -0.76 -17.99 -15.67
CA LEU A 100 -1.36 -17.84 -17.00
C LEU A 100 -0.77 -16.63 -17.74
N LEU A 101 -0.75 -15.46 -17.09
CA LEU A 101 -0.19 -14.23 -17.67
C LEU A 101 1.29 -14.37 -18.04
N ARG A 102 2.08 -15.10 -17.24
CA ARG A 102 3.47 -15.40 -17.56
C ARG A 102 3.61 -16.32 -18.77
N ALA A 103 2.75 -17.33 -18.87
CA ALA A 103 2.73 -18.24 -20.02
C ALA A 103 2.40 -17.48 -21.32
N GLU A 104 1.42 -16.58 -21.28
CA GLU A 104 1.05 -15.73 -22.42
C GLU A 104 2.19 -14.77 -22.80
N LEU A 105 2.84 -14.12 -21.82
CA LEU A 105 4.00 -13.26 -22.06
C LEU A 105 5.18 -14.02 -22.66
N ASP A 106 5.43 -15.26 -22.24
CA ASP A 106 6.49 -16.07 -22.79
C ASP A 106 6.20 -16.51 -24.23
N MET A 107 4.93 -16.76 -24.56
CA MET A 107 4.52 -17.01 -25.95
C MET A 107 4.78 -15.76 -26.82
N LEU A 108 4.43 -14.57 -26.32
CA LEU A 108 4.68 -13.29 -27.00
C LEU A 108 6.18 -13.05 -27.20
N LYS A 109 7.01 -13.26 -26.17
CA LYS A 109 8.48 -13.13 -26.26
C LYS A 109 9.06 -14.06 -27.32
N ARG A 110 8.59 -15.31 -27.41
CA ARG A 110 9.07 -16.26 -28.43
C ARG A 110 8.73 -15.80 -29.85
N ALA A 111 7.49 -15.35 -30.06
CA ALA A 111 7.06 -14.82 -31.36
C ALA A 111 7.87 -13.57 -31.75
N PHE A 112 8.08 -12.66 -30.80
CA PHE A 112 8.86 -11.45 -31.02
C PHE A 112 10.33 -11.75 -31.34
N ARG A 113 10.97 -12.65 -30.58
CA ARG A 113 12.36 -13.07 -30.85
C ARG A 113 12.50 -13.69 -32.24
N ARG A 114 11.54 -14.53 -32.65
CA ARG A 114 11.51 -15.12 -34.00
C ARG A 114 11.38 -14.03 -35.07
N HIS A 115 10.48 -13.08 -34.88
CA HIS A 115 10.30 -11.97 -35.83
C HIS A 115 11.57 -11.11 -35.97
N CYS A 116 12.25 -10.79 -34.86
CA CYS A 116 13.51 -10.05 -34.91
C CYS A 116 14.63 -10.81 -35.64
N THR A 117 14.66 -12.15 -35.56
CA THR A 117 15.63 -12.97 -36.30
C THR A 117 15.26 -13.19 -37.77
N GLU A 118 13.98 -13.16 -38.12
CA GLU A 118 13.50 -13.31 -39.50
C GLU A 118 13.58 -11.99 -40.30
N THR A 119 13.67 -10.85 -39.62
CA THR A 119 13.66 -9.51 -40.24
C THR A 119 15.03 -8.81 -40.19
N ALA A 120 16.07 -9.47 -39.67
CA ALA A 120 17.46 -9.00 -39.67
C ALA A 120 18.26 -9.68 -40.78
#